data_AF-A0A2D9X484-F1
#
_entry.id   AF-A0A2D9X484-F1
#
_cell.length_a   1.000
_cell.length_b   1.000
_cell.length_c   1.000
_cell.angle_alpha   90.00
_cell.angle_beta   90.00
_cell.angle_gamma   90.00
#
_symmetry.space_group_name_H-M   'P 1'
#
loop_
_entity.id
_entity.type
_entity.pdbx_description
1 polymer ?
#
loop_
_entity_poly.entity_id
_entity_poly.type
_entity_poly.pdbx_seq_one_letter_code
_entity_poly.pdbx_strand_id
1 'polypeptide(L)'
;MTWIDRLITFNIIPIWLYRLIIRFLVFKKVRRELALYYHRGKDNQSMVSFLSQGALATHTQDANEQHYCVPPKFFQSVLGDHLKYSCCYWDKDCKSLSDAEQAMLDLTVFRSKIEDGHRILELGCGWGSLTLFMAKQFPNSTILAMSNSSEQKDYIESQLSLHNLNNVTVITENITEFSTDETFDRIISIEMFEHLSNYQLLFEKLNTWLHRDGYIFIHIFGHKYVSYPFVNQSATDWIARHFFSGGVMPSESLFSYFEKDLLIAHKWRVNGTHYQKTANAWLNNLVQQKKELFTLFNDTYGHSELKKKWSGWTVFFIACAELFGFNKGNDYMVFHYLLRKKI
;
A
#
# COMPACT_ATOMS: atom_id res chain seq x y z
N MET A 1 20.83 1.08 18.13
CA MET A 1 19.67 0.23 18.49
C MET A 1 19.08 0.74 19.80
N THR A 2 17.89 1.32 19.76
CA THR A 2 17.16 1.84 20.92
C THR A 2 16.61 0.70 21.80
N TRP A 3 16.17 1.00 23.03
CA TRP A 3 15.53 0.00 23.91
C TRP A 3 14.24 -0.56 23.30
N ILE A 4 13.53 0.26 22.52
CA ILE A 4 12.34 -0.12 21.75
C ILE A 4 12.74 -1.12 20.67
N ASP A 5 13.83 -0.86 19.94
CA ASP A 5 14.34 -1.77 18.92
C ASP A 5 14.70 -3.14 19.53
N ARG A 6 15.26 -3.19 20.76
CA ARG A 6 15.53 -4.46 21.46
C ARG A 6 14.25 -5.19 21.87
N LEU A 7 13.27 -4.49 22.45
CA LEU A 7 11.98 -5.10 22.79
C LEU A 7 11.29 -5.66 21.55
N ILE A 8 11.36 -4.96 20.43
CA ILE A 8 10.73 -5.33 19.17
C ILE A 8 11.52 -6.42 18.43
N THR A 9 12.83 -6.53 18.63
CA THR A 9 13.63 -7.59 17.99
C THR A 9 13.44 -8.95 18.67
N PHE A 10 13.19 -8.97 19.99
CA PHE A 10 13.28 -10.20 20.78
C PHE A 10 11.94 -10.76 21.28
N ASN A 11 10.79 -10.16 20.94
CA ASN A 11 9.45 -10.61 21.34
C ASN A 11 9.33 -10.94 22.85
N ILE A 12 9.88 -10.09 23.71
CA ILE A 12 10.04 -10.38 25.16
C ILE A 12 8.78 -10.04 25.96
N ILE A 13 7.79 -9.35 25.36
CA ILE A 13 6.61 -8.84 26.08
C ILE A 13 5.28 -9.27 25.42
N PRO A 14 4.17 -9.35 26.17
CA PRO A 14 2.87 -9.68 25.62
C PRO A 14 2.35 -8.66 24.60
N ILE A 15 1.51 -9.11 23.64
CA ILE A 15 0.89 -8.26 22.59
C ILE A 15 0.19 -7.01 23.15
N TRP A 16 -0.50 -7.13 24.28
CA TRP A 16 -1.19 -5.98 24.89
C TRP A 16 -0.23 -4.86 25.30
N LEU A 17 0.99 -5.20 25.71
CA LEU A 17 2.00 -4.23 26.10
C LEU A 17 2.64 -3.57 24.86
N TYR A 18 2.85 -4.32 23.78
CA TYR A 18 3.24 -3.74 22.48
C TYR A 18 2.22 -2.71 22.01
N ARG A 19 0.92 -3.03 22.08
CA ARG A 19 -0.15 -2.09 21.71
C ARG A 19 -0.11 -0.80 22.52
N LEU A 20 0.09 -0.88 23.83
CA LEU A 20 0.19 0.31 24.69
C LEU A 20 1.39 1.19 24.31
N ILE A 21 2.56 0.58 24.13
CA ILE A 21 3.78 1.30 23.74
C ILE A 21 3.59 1.96 22.37
N ILE A 22 3.09 1.21 21.39
CA ILE A 22 2.89 1.71 20.02
C ILE A 22 1.85 2.83 19.99
N ARG A 23 0.72 2.73 20.71
CA ARG A 23 -0.24 3.86 20.83
C ARG A 23 0.41 5.12 21.36
N PHE A 24 1.25 5.00 22.38
CA PHE A 24 1.97 6.13 22.93
C PHE A 24 2.92 6.76 21.90
N LEU A 25 3.65 5.93 21.13
CA LEU A 25 4.53 6.39 20.06
C LEU A 25 3.75 7.08 18.93
N VAL A 26 2.63 6.49 18.49
CA VAL A 26 1.71 7.08 17.50
C VAL A 26 1.20 8.43 17.99
N PHE A 27 0.71 8.51 19.23
CA PHE A 27 0.24 9.77 19.83
C PHE A 27 1.32 10.85 19.81
N LYS A 28 2.56 10.52 20.22
CA LYS A 28 3.68 11.46 20.20
C LYS A 28 4.00 11.93 18.78
N LYS A 29 3.98 11.02 17.80
CA LYS A 29 4.20 11.35 16.39
C LYS A 29 3.12 12.29 15.87
N VAL A 30 1.84 11.92 16.00
CA VAL A 30 0.70 12.73 15.52
C VAL A 30 0.75 14.14 16.10
N ARG A 31 0.98 14.28 17.42
CA ARG A 31 1.08 15.60 18.05
C ARG A 31 2.24 16.43 17.49
N ARG A 32 3.39 15.80 17.23
CA ARG A 32 4.55 16.48 16.63
C ARG A 32 4.23 16.94 15.20
N GLU A 33 3.71 16.07 14.34
CA GLU A 33 3.43 16.42 12.94
C GLU A 33 2.33 17.48 12.85
N LEU A 34 1.28 17.40 13.68
CA LEU A 34 0.25 18.43 13.75
C LEU A 34 0.82 19.77 14.22
N ALA A 35 1.65 19.78 15.27
CA ALA A 35 2.27 21.02 15.74
C ALA A 35 3.12 21.69 14.65
N LEU A 36 3.90 20.90 13.90
CA LEU A 36 4.66 21.40 12.75
C LEU A 36 3.76 21.95 11.64
N TYR A 37 2.66 21.26 11.33
CA TYR A 37 1.68 21.70 10.34
C TYR A 37 1.02 23.03 10.73
N TYR A 38 0.60 23.19 12.00
CA TYR A 38 0.05 24.45 12.49
C TYR A 38 1.10 25.58 12.49
N HIS A 39 2.34 25.28 12.88
CA HIS A 39 3.44 26.25 12.85
C HIS A 39 3.77 26.73 11.43
N ARG A 40 3.62 25.86 10.42
CA ARG A 40 3.81 26.21 9.01
C ARG A 40 2.60 26.90 8.37
N GLY A 41 1.60 27.31 9.15
CA GLY A 41 0.43 28.02 8.61
C GLY A 41 -0.58 27.11 7.91
N LYS A 42 -0.59 25.80 8.22
CA LYS A 42 -1.51 24.80 7.65
C LYS A 42 -1.33 24.53 6.15
N ASP A 43 -0.15 24.79 5.60
CA ASP A 43 0.16 24.43 4.22
C ASP A 43 1.02 23.16 4.13
N ASN A 44 0.94 22.51 2.98
CA ASN A 44 1.82 21.41 2.59
C ASN A 44 2.83 21.86 1.52
N GLN A 45 3.09 23.17 1.38
CA GLN A 45 3.84 23.72 0.26
C GLN A 45 5.29 23.21 0.26
N SER A 46 5.90 23.09 1.44
CA SER A 46 7.24 22.50 1.58
C SER A 46 7.31 21.06 1.05
N MET A 47 6.22 20.29 1.22
CA MET A 47 6.12 18.93 0.71
C MET A 47 5.87 18.90 -0.79
N VAL A 48 5.08 19.82 -1.32
CA VAL A 48 4.92 19.98 -2.77
C VAL A 48 6.27 20.25 -3.42
N SER A 49 7.05 21.21 -2.91
CA SER A 49 8.39 21.48 -3.44
C SER A 49 9.31 20.27 -3.36
N PHE A 50 9.27 19.49 -2.28
CA PHE A 50 10.03 18.25 -2.15
C PHE A 50 9.59 17.19 -3.19
N LEU A 51 8.29 17.04 -3.43
CA LEU A 51 7.71 16.07 -4.37
C LEU A 51 7.62 16.58 -5.83
N SER A 52 8.16 17.76 -6.12
CA SER A 52 8.32 18.29 -7.47
C SER A 52 9.77 18.22 -7.96
N GLN A 53 10.70 17.78 -7.10
CA GLN A 53 12.13 17.78 -7.36
C GLN A 53 12.72 16.37 -7.20
N GLY A 54 13.83 16.12 -7.90
CA GLY A 54 14.55 14.85 -7.80
C GLY A 54 13.94 13.69 -8.59
N ALA A 55 14.43 12.48 -8.31
CA ALA A 55 14.03 11.25 -8.98
C ALA A 55 12.58 10.85 -8.62
N LEU A 56 11.98 10.00 -9.46
CA LEU A 56 10.60 9.53 -9.34
C LEU A 56 10.40 8.57 -8.15
N ALA A 57 11.45 7.85 -7.77
CA ALA A 57 11.55 7.13 -6.52
C ALA A 57 12.97 7.24 -5.96
N THR A 58 13.11 7.11 -4.64
CA THR A 58 14.40 7.06 -3.93
C THR A 58 14.44 5.80 -3.10
N HIS A 59 15.57 5.09 -3.06
CA HIS A 59 15.75 3.85 -2.26
C HIS A 59 14.84 2.66 -2.66
N THR A 60 14.62 2.45 -3.97
CA THR A 60 13.77 1.34 -4.47
C THR A 60 14.27 -0.05 -4.09
N GLN A 61 15.59 -0.27 -4.06
CA GLN A 61 16.19 -1.55 -3.64
C GLN A 61 15.98 -1.82 -2.14
N ASP A 62 16.20 -0.82 -1.27
CA ASP A 62 16.07 -0.97 0.18
C ASP A 62 14.61 -1.28 0.61
N ALA A 63 13.62 -0.68 -0.07
CA ALA A 63 12.20 -0.94 0.19
C ALA A 63 11.79 -2.37 -0.20
N ASN A 64 12.34 -2.89 -1.31
CA ASN A 64 12.12 -4.26 -1.78
C ASN A 64 12.67 -5.31 -0.82
N GLU A 65 13.90 -5.12 -0.34
CA GLU A 65 14.56 -6.04 0.57
C GLU A 65 13.91 -6.08 1.97
N GLN A 66 13.34 -4.97 2.44
CA GLN A 66 12.76 -4.86 3.78
C GLN A 66 11.35 -5.48 3.90
N HIS A 67 10.52 -5.42 2.85
CA HIS A 67 9.09 -5.80 2.94
C HIS A 67 8.66 -6.91 2.00
N TYR A 68 9.29 -7.05 0.84
CA TYR A 68 8.78 -7.88 -0.25
C TYR A 68 9.57 -9.19 -0.43
N CYS A 69 10.78 -9.30 0.14
CA CYS A 69 11.57 -10.54 0.16
C CYS A 69 11.13 -11.53 1.27
N VAL A 70 9.83 -11.85 1.31
CA VAL A 70 9.28 -12.93 2.15
C VAL A 70 8.62 -13.98 1.26
N PRO A 71 8.79 -15.29 1.54
CA PRO A 71 8.25 -16.32 0.67
C PRO A 71 6.75 -16.14 0.41
N PRO A 72 6.24 -16.42 -0.81
CA PRO A 72 4.82 -16.29 -1.14
C PRO A 72 3.89 -17.00 -0.13
N LYS A 73 4.34 -18.15 0.39
CA LYS A 73 3.61 -18.94 1.39
C LYS A 73 3.31 -18.17 2.68
N PHE A 74 4.15 -17.20 3.06
CA PHE A 74 3.85 -16.32 4.19
C PHE A 74 2.58 -15.51 3.94
N PHE A 75 2.48 -14.85 2.78
CA PHE A 75 1.32 -14.04 2.42
C PHE A 75 0.06 -14.90 2.29
N GLN A 76 0.18 -16.10 1.72
CA GLN A 76 -0.92 -17.09 1.70
C GLN A 76 -1.40 -17.51 3.09
N SER A 77 -0.54 -17.43 4.11
CA SER A 77 -0.91 -17.80 5.48
C SER A 77 -1.57 -16.66 6.27
N VAL A 78 -1.29 -15.41 5.91
CA VAL A 78 -1.72 -14.24 6.70
C VAL A 78 -2.80 -13.40 6.03
N LEU A 79 -2.89 -13.41 4.70
CA LEU A 79 -3.90 -12.67 3.93
C LEU A 79 -5.17 -13.51 3.74
N GLY A 80 -6.20 -12.92 3.12
CA GLY A 80 -7.40 -13.64 2.70
C GLY A 80 -7.23 -14.32 1.34
N ASP A 81 -8.32 -14.86 0.82
CA ASP A 81 -8.31 -15.69 -0.40
C ASP A 81 -7.88 -14.92 -1.66
N HIS A 82 -7.97 -13.58 -1.65
CA HIS A 82 -7.53 -12.75 -2.77
C HIS A 82 -6.09 -12.28 -2.62
N LEU A 83 -5.39 -12.62 -1.53
CA LEU A 83 -4.03 -12.18 -1.21
C LEU A 83 -3.86 -10.65 -1.29
N LYS A 84 -4.86 -9.91 -0.83
CA LYS A 84 -4.86 -8.45 -0.92
C LYS A 84 -4.03 -7.83 0.20
N TYR A 85 -2.76 -7.56 -0.09
CA TYR A 85 -1.83 -6.92 0.85
C TYR A 85 -1.95 -5.39 0.87
N SER A 86 -3.15 -4.89 1.18
CA SER A 86 -3.47 -3.46 1.35
C SER A 86 -4.82 -3.30 2.06
N CYS A 87 -5.20 -2.08 2.46
CA CYS A 87 -6.43 -1.82 3.22
C CYS A 87 -7.69 -2.50 2.61
N CYS A 88 -8.40 -3.31 3.40
CA CYS A 88 -9.65 -3.98 2.98
C CYS A 88 -10.89 -3.16 3.39
N TYR A 89 -12.07 -3.49 2.88
CA TYR A 89 -13.30 -2.76 3.16
C TYR A 89 -14.23 -3.59 4.02
N TRP A 90 -14.20 -3.35 5.33
CA TRP A 90 -15.08 -3.99 6.31
C TRP A 90 -16.46 -3.34 6.38
N ASP A 91 -17.39 -3.77 5.54
CA ASP A 91 -18.80 -3.42 5.68
C ASP A 91 -19.50 -4.24 6.79
N LYS A 92 -20.83 -4.15 6.85
CA LYS A 92 -21.67 -4.85 7.85
C LYS A 92 -21.87 -6.33 7.54
N ASP A 93 -21.66 -6.74 6.29
CA ASP A 93 -21.95 -8.08 5.78
C ASP A 93 -20.68 -8.97 5.80
N CYS A 94 -19.50 -8.35 5.90
CA CYS A 94 -18.21 -9.01 6.09
C CYS A 94 -18.14 -9.83 7.38
N LYS A 95 -17.90 -11.15 7.25
CA LYS A 95 -17.71 -12.09 8.36
C LYS A 95 -16.27 -12.58 8.47
N SER A 96 -15.47 -12.38 7.43
CA SER A 96 -14.09 -12.85 7.30
C SER A 96 -13.18 -11.78 6.67
N LEU A 97 -11.86 -12.03 6.70
CA LEU A 97 -10.91 -11.21 5.96
C LEU A 97 -11.16 -11.29 4.45
N SER A 98 -11.43 -12.49 3.91
CA SER A 98 -11.73 -12.68 2.49
C SER A 98 -12.94 -11.86 2.04
N ASP A 99 -14.00 -11.78 2.85
CA ASP A 99 -15.16 -10.92 2.54
C ASP A 99 -14.75 -9.45 2.43
N ALA A 100 -13.89 -8.98 3.34
CA ALA A 100 -13.43 -7.60 3.33
C ALA A 100 -12.46 -7.30 2.17
N GLU A 101 -11.65 -8.28 1.76
CA GLU A 101 -10.81 -8.19 0.56
C GLU A 101 -11.69 -8.03 -0.67
N GLN A 102 -12.64 -8.94 -0.86
CA GLN A 102 -13.63 -8.93 -1.95
C GLN A 102 -14.38 -7.59 -1.99
N ALA A 103 -14.91 -7.12 -0.86
CA ALA A 103 -15.64 -5.86 -0.79
C ALA A 103 -14.79 -4.64 -1.19
N MET A 104 -13.48 -4.64 -0.91
CA MET A 104 -12.60 -3.56 -1.38
C MET A 104 -12.29 -3.69 -2.87
N LEU A 105 -12.15 -4.90 -3.41
CA LEU A 105 -11.96 -5.13 -4.83
C LEU A 105 -13.19 -4.67 -5.62
N ASP A 106 -14.40 -5.02 -5.16
CA ASP A 106 -15.66 -4.52 -5.72
C ASP A 106 -15.74 -2.99 -5.69
N LEU A 107 -15.42 -2.39 -4.54
CA LEU A 107 -15.41 -0.93 -4.39
C LEU A 107 -14.39 -0.26 -5.33
N THR A 108 -13.24 -0.90 -5.53
CA THR A 108 -12.18 -0.43 -6.43
C THR A 108 -12.66 -0.46 -7.87
N VAL A 109 -13.22 -1.57 -8.33
CA VAL A 109 -13.80 -1.72 -9.68
C VAL A 109 -14.91 -0.70 -9.91
N PHE A 110 -15.82 -0.54 -8.94
CA PHE A 110 -16.90 0.43 -9.02
C PHE A 110 -16.39 1.88 -9.12
N ARG A 111 -15.48 2.30 -8.23
CA ARG A 111 -14.98 3.69 -8.20
C ARG A 111 -14.04 4.02 -9.35
N SER A 112 -13.28 3.04 -9.85
CA SER A 112 -12.43 3.18 -11.03
C SER A 112 -13.23 3.18 -12.33
N LYS A 113 -14.53 2.84 -12.29
CA LYS A 113 -15.42 2.77 -13.45
C LYS A 113 -14.89 1.79 -14.51
N ILE A 114 -14.36 0.64 -14.09
CA ILE A 114 -13.96 -0.40 -15.06
C ILE A 114 -15.22 -0.98 -15.69
N GLU A 115 -15.15 -1.24 -16.99
CA GLU A 115 -16.16 -1.88 -17.80
C GLU A 115 -15.45 -2.92 -18.67
N ASP A 116 -16.18 -3.96 -19.05
CA ASP A 116 -15.64 -5.03 -19.88
C ASP A 116 -15.24 -4.49 -21.26
N GLY A 117 -14.09 -4.92 -21.77
CA GLY A 117 -13.52 -4.39 -23.02
C GLY A 117 -12.52 -3.25 -22.84
N HIS A 118 -12.37 -2.68 -21.64
CA HIS A 118 -11.32 -1.69 -21.38
C HIS A 118 -9.89 -2.27 -21.48
N ARG A 119 -8.96 -1.42 -21.92
CA ARG A 119 -7.51 -1.61 -21.72
C ARG A 119 -7.12 -1.04 -20.36
N ILE A 120 -6.55 -1.86 -19.49
CA ILE A 120 -6.27 -1.54 -18.09
C ILE A 120 -4.78 -1.67 -17.81
N LEU A 121 -4.19 -0.63 -17.22
CA LEU A 121 -2.84 -0.67 -16.65
C LEU A 121 -2.94 -0.71 -15.14
N GLU A 122 -2.43 -1.76 -14.51
CA GLU A 122 -2.30 -1.87 -13.05
C GLU A 122 -0.85 -1.64 -12.63
N LEU A 123 -0.62 -0.56 -11.89
CA LEU A 123 0.70 -0.16 -11.40
C LEU A 123 0.90 -0.64 -9.96
N GLY A 124 1.80 -1.61 -9.80
CA GLY A 124 2.09 -2.25 -8.50
C GLY A 124 1.06 -3.31 -8.16
N CYS A 125 0.98 -4.38 -8.96
CA CYS A 125 -0.05 -5.42 -8.83
C CYS A 125 0.12 -6.36 -7.62
N GLY A 126 1.27 -6.33 -6.93
CA GLY A 126 1.53 -7.14 -5.76
C GLY A 126 1.35 -8.64 -6.04
N TRP A 127 0.59 -9.34 -5.22
CA TRP A 127 0.25 -10.76 -5.44
C TRP A 127 -0.89 -10.99 -6.45
N GLY A 128 -1.27 -9.97 -7.22
CA GLY A 128 -2.29 -10.04 -8.27
C GLY A 128 -3.72 -10.03 -7.77
N SER A 129 -3.97 -9.53 -6.56
CA SER A 129 -5.30 -9.51 -5.95
C SER A 129 -6.35 -8.84 -6.84
N LEU A 130 -6.08 -7.62 -7.33
CA LEU A 130 -6.94 -6.93 -8.28
C LEU A 130 -6.77 -7.48 -9.70
N THR A 131 -5.54 -7.80 -10.13
CA THR A 131 -5.27 -8.36 -11.46
C THR A 131 -6.15 -9.58 -11.77
N LEU A 132 -6.13 -10.58 -10.90
CA LEU A 132 -6.89 -11.83 -11.05
C LEU A 132 -8.40 -11.59 -10.91
N PHE A 133 -8.79 -10.62 -10.08
CA PHE A 133 -10.18 -10.24 -9.89
C PHE A 133 -10.76 -9.61 -11.18
N MET A 134 -10.07 -8.62 -11.74
CA MET A 134 -10.46 -7.99 -13.00
C MET A 134 -10.45 -8.98 -14.16
N ALA A 135 -9.43 -9.84 -14.24
CA ALA A 135 -9.30 -10.83 -15.31
C ALA A 135 -10.50 -11.78 -15.39
N LYS A 136 -11.02 -12.21 -14.23
CA LYS A 136 -12.21 -13.07 -14.14
C LYS A 136 -13.51 -12.30 -14.44
N GLN A 137 -13.62 -11.06 -13.98
CA GLN A 137 -14.85 -10.28 -14.09
C GLN A 137 -15.04 -9.63 -15.47
N PHE A 138 -13.93 -9.34 -16.17
CA PHE A 138 -13.91 -8.60 -17.45
C PHE A 138 -13.14 -9.38 -18.52
N PRO A 139 -13.74 -10.46 -19.07
CA PRO A 139 -13.05 -11.36 -19.99
C PRO A 139 -12.68 -10.72 -21.34
N ASN A 140 -13.33 -9.63 -21.74
CA ASN A 140 -13.04 -8.90 -22.98
C ASN A 140 -12.05 -7.75 -22.79
N SER A 141 -11.74 -7.37 -21.55
CA SER A 141 -10.68 -6.40 -21.24
C SER A 141 -9.29 -6.95 -21.54
N THR A 142 -8.30 -6.06 -21.67
CA THR A 142 -6.88 -6.44 -21.67
C THR A 142 -6.18 -5.74 -20.51
N ILE A 143 -5.43 -6.50 -19.72
CA ILE A 143 -4.81 -6.00 -18.48
C ILE A 143 -3.30 -6.12 -18.60
N LEU A 144 -2.60 -4.99 -18.48
CA LEU A 144 -1.16 -4.95 -18.28
C LEU A 144 -0.89 -4.75 -16.78
N ALA A 145 -0.43 -5.80 -16.10
CA ALA A 145 -0.13 -5.77 -14.67
C ALA A 145 1.38 -5.65 -14.45
N MET A 146 1.80 -4.61 -13.72
CA MET A 146 3.21 -4.33 -13.44
C MET A 146 3.57 -4.66 -12.00
N SER A 147 4.60 -5.48 -11.82
CA SER A 147 5.26 -5.74 -10.55
C SER A 147 6.75 -5.40 -10.65
N ASN A 148 7.40 -5.16 -9.51
CA ASN A 148 8.86 -5.05 -9.41
C ASN A 148 9.52 -6.35 -8.91
N SER A 149 8.73 -7.41 -8.67
CA SER A 149 9.19 -8.72 -8.19
C SER A 149 8.88 -9.80 -9.22
N SER A 150 9.89 -10.61 -9.53
CA SER A 150 9.72 -11.81 -10.38
C SER A 150 8.86 -12.87 -9.70
N GLU A 151 8.95 -13.03 -8.38
CA GLU A 151 8.17 -14.02 -7.63
C GLU A 151 6.67 -13.70 -7.64
N GLN A 152 6.33 -12.40 -7.59
CA GLN A 152 4.95 -11.95 -7.76
C GLN A 152 4.44 -12.25 -9.17
N LYS A 153 5.26 -11.96 -10.19
CA LYS A 153 4.93 -12.29 -11.58
C LYS A 153 4.68 -13.79 -11.75
N ASP A 154 5.62 -14.63 -11.32
CA ASP A 154 5.52 -16.10 -11.44
C ASP A 154 4.27 -16.63 -10.74
N TYR A 155 3.94 -16.09 -9.56
CA TYR A 155 2.71 -16.44 -8.85
C TYR A 155 1.48 -16.09 -9.69
N ILE A 156 1.38 -14.85 -10.21
CA ILE A 156 0.22 -14.40 -10.98
C ILE A 156 0.07 -15.24 -12.25
N GLU A 157 1.15 -15.48 -13.00
CA GLU A 157 1.13 -16.31 -14.22
C GLU A 157 0.68 -17.74 -13.92
N SER A 158 1.08 -18.31 -12.77
CA SER A 158 0.59 -19.63 -12.34
C SER A 158 -0.92 -19.62 -12.11
N GLN A 159 -1.48 -18.57 -11.49
CA GLN A 159 -2.91 -18.45 -11.23
C GLN A 159 -3.71 -18.21 -12.52
N LEU A 160 -3.17 -17.42 -13.45
CA LEU A 160 -3.77 -17.21 -14.77
C LEU A 160 -3.90 -18.53 -15.53
N SER A 161 -2.82 -19.32 -15.56
CA SER A 161 -2.80 -20.65 -16.19
C SER A 161 -3.80 -21.61 -15.53
N LEU A 162 -3.81 -21.68 -14.18
CA LEU A 162 -4.74 -22.53 -13.44
C LEU A 162 -6.22 -22.19 -13.67
N HIS A 163 -6.53 -20.93 -13.96
CA HIS A 163 -7.89 -20.46 -14.21
C HIS A 163 -8.23 -20.27 -15.69
N ASN A 164 -7.32 -20.61 -16.62
CA ASN A 164 -7.46 -20.40 -18.06
C ASN A 164 -7.78 -18.94 -18.46
N LEU A 165 -7.14 -17.98 -17.78
CA LEU A 165 -7.30 -16.55 -18.03
C LEU A 165 -6.20 -16.06 -18.97
N ASN A 166 -6.58 -15.55 -20.14
CA ASN A 166 -5.65 -15.16 -21.21
C ASN A 166 -5.65 -13.65 -21.51
N ASN A 167 -6.36 -12.87 -20.71
CA ASN A 167 -6.56 -11.43 -20.87
C ASN A 167 -5.59 -10.57 -20.06
N VAL A 168 -4.53 -11.16 -19.52
CA VAL A 168 -3.54 -10.48 -18.66
C VAL A 168 -2.13 -10.70 -19.19
N THR A 169 -1.37 -9.62 -19.29
CA THR A 169 0.07 -9.63 -19.47
C THR A 169 0.72 -9.12 -18.19
N VAL A 170 1.64 -9.89 -17.60
CA VAL A 170 2.36 -9.50 -16.38
C VAL A 170 3.81 -9.15 -16.73
N ILE A 171 4.24 -7.94 -16.35
CA ILE A 171 5.62 -7.46 -16.58
C ILE A 171 6.33 -7.19 -15.25
N THR A 172 7.63 -7.47 -15.23
CA THR A 172 8.51 -7.15 -14.11
C THR A 172 9.34 -5.93 -14.48
N GLU A 173 8.84 -4.74 -14.14
CA GLU A 173 9.48 -3.47 -14.48
C GLU A 173 9.35 -2.45 -13.35
N ASN A 174 10.32 -1.55 -13.28
CA ASN A 174 10.26 -0.41 -12.38
C ASN A 174 9.57 0.77 -13.06
N ILE A 175 8.53 1.32 -12.45
CA ILE A 175 7.77 2.47 -12.96
C ILE A 175 8.65 3.71 -13.25
N THR A 176 9.80 3.82 -12.58
CA THR A 176 10.75 4.91 -12.87
C THR A 176 11.33 4.82 -14.29
N GLU A 177 11.50 3.60 -14.79
CA GLU A 177 12.12 3.27 -16.08
C GLU A 177 11.11 2.90 -17.16
N PHE A 178 9.93 2.42 -16.77
CA PHE A 178 8.86 2.06 -17.69
C PHE A 178 8.43 3.24 -18.58
N SER A 179 8.26 2.93 -19.86
CA SER A 179 7.72 3.79 -20.89
C SER A 179 6.99 2.95 -21.92
N THR A 180 5.91 3.50 -22.48
CA THR A 180 5.12 2.84 -23.52
C THR A 180 4.44 3.91 -24.39
N ASP A 181 4.22 3.56 -25.65
CA ASP A 181 3.41 4.36 -26.60
C ASP A 181 1.92 3.94 -26.55
N GLU A 182 1.57 2.94 -25.75
CA GLU A 182 0.19 2.51 -25.55
C GLU A 182 -0.61 3.49 -24.71
N THR A 183 -1.93 3.49 -24.92
CA THR A 183 -2.88 4.21 -24.08
C THR A 183 -3.89 3.27 -23.44
N PHE A 184 -4.33 3.62 -22.24
CA PHE A 184 -5.21 2.81 -21.40
C PHE A 184 -6.48 3.57 -21.06
N ASP A 185 -7.60 2.85 -21.07
CA ASP A 185 -8.89 3.39 -20.63
C ASP A 185 -8.89 3.59 -19.12
N ARG A 186 -8.23 2.70 -18.38
CA ARG A 186 -8.08 2.76 -16.93
C ARG A 186 -6.63 2.56 -16.54
N ILE A 187 -6.12 3.43 -15.68
CA ILE A 187 -4.86 3.20 -14.96
C ILE A 187 -5.19 3.10 -13.49
N ILE A 188 -4.74 2.04 -12.83
CA ILE A 188 -5.11 1.74 -11.45
C ILE A 188 -3.85 1.54 -10.63
N SER A 189 -3.84 2.09 -9.42
CA SER A 189 -2.78 1.85 -8.47
C SER A 189 -3.33 1.72 -7.06
N ILE A 190 -2.89 0.68 -6.34
CA ILE A 190 -3.26 0.41 -4.96
C ILE A 190 -1.99 0.41 -4.11
N GLU A 191 -1.88 1.37 -3.19
CA GLU A 191 -0.82 1.45 -2.18
C GLU A 191 0.59 1.30 -2.79
N MET A 192 0.85 2.11 -3.83
CA MET A 192 2.16 2.22 -4.49
C MET A 192 2.71 3.65 -4.46
N PHE A 193 1.85 4.66 -4.59
CA PHE A 193 2.26 6.06 -4.72
C PHE A 193 2.96 6.61 -3.47
N GLU A 194 2.72 6.04 -2.29
CA GLU A 194 3.44 6.35 -1.05
C GLU A 194 4.93 5.99 -1.13
N HIS A 195 5.34 5.12 -2.05
CA HIS A 195 6.74 4.76 -2.28
C HIS A 195 7.41 5.65 -3.34
N LEU A 196 6.63 6.52 -3.99
CA LEU A 196 7.10 7.43 -5.02
C LEU A 196 7.25 8.84 -4.46
N SER A 197 8.11 9.62 -5.11
CA SER A 197 8.40 11.00 -4.73
C SER A 197 7.87 11.98 -5.77
N ASN A 198 8.51 12.08 -6.94
CA ASN A 198 8.24 13.14 -7.90
C ASN A 198 6.87 12.99 -8.58
N TYR A 199 5.80 13.44 -7.90
CA TYR A 199 4.41 13.30 -8.36
C TYR A 199 4.12 14.14 -9.59
N GLN A 200 4.82 15.26 -9.77
CA GLN A 200 4.71 16.07 -10.99
C GLN A 200 5.12 15.25 -12.22
N LEU A 201 6.31 14.66 -12.19
CA LEU A 201 6.81 13.82 -13.29
C LEU A 201 5.96 12.56 -13.48
N LEU A 202 5.51 11.94 -12.39
CA LEU A 202 4.63 10.79 -12.44
C LEU A 202 3.29 11.12 -13.11
N PHE A 203 2.64 12.22 -12.73
CA PHE A 203 1.37 12.64 -13.32
C PHE A 203 1.53 13.01 -14.81
N GLU A 204 2.66 13.61 -15.20
CA GLU A 204 3.00 13.86 -16.60
C GLU A 204 3.08 12.55 -17.40
N LYS A 205 3.80 11.53 -16.89
CA LYS A 205 3.84 10.19 -17.51
C LYS A 205 2.47 9.52 -17.57
N LEU A 206 1.69 9.56 -16.49
CA LEU A 206 0.36 8.95 -16.47
C LEU A 206 -0.57 9.63 -17.47
N ASN A 207 -0.45 10.95 -17.64
CA ASN A 207 -1.23 11.68 -18.64
C ASN A 207 -0.88 11.23 -20.08
N THR A 208 0.37 10.86 -20.38
CA THR A 208 0.72 10.34 -21.71
C THR A 208 0.12 8.97 -21.98
N TRP A 209 0.02 8.11 -20.96
CA TRP A 209 -0.53 6.75 -21.10
C TRP A 209 -2.05 6.69 -20.98
N LEU A 210 -2.70 7.76 -20.52
CA LEU A 210 -4.16 7.76 -20.35
C LEU A 210 -4.88 8.03 -21.67
N HIS A 211 -5.91 7.25 -21.98
CA HIS A 211 -6.83 7.58 -23.07
C HIS A 211 -7.54 8.93 -22.81
N ARG A 212 -8.05 9.60 -23.86
CA ARG A 212 -8.69 10.93 -23.73
C ARG A 212 -9.83 10.94 -22.71
N ASP A 213 -10.66 9.90 -22.75
CA ASP A 213 -11.81 9.71 -21.86
C ASP A 213 -11.52 8.72 -20.72
N GLY A 214 -10.23 8.41 -20.52
CA GLY A 214 -9.79 7.46 -19.50
C GLY A 214 -9.81 8.04 -18.09
N TYR A 215 -9.75 7.14 -17.11
CA TYR A 215 -9.61 7.51 -15.70
C TYR A 215 -8.39 6.85 -15.05
N ILE A 216 -7.78 7.58 -14.11
CA ILE A 216 -6.76 7.04 -13.21
C ILE A 216 -7.40 6.87 -11.84
N PHE A 217 -7.37 5.66 -11.29
CA PHE A 217 -7.80 5.39 -9.92
C PHE A 217 -6.59 5.18 -9.02
N ILE A 218 -6.52 5.96 -7.94
CA ILE A 218 -5.44 5.86 -6.94
C ILE A 218 -6.05 5.53 -5.59
N HIS A 219 -5.67 4.39 -5.03
CA HIS A 219 -5.91 4.01 -3.64
C HIS A 219 -4.61 4.23 -2.87
N ILE A 220 -4.61 5.16 -1.91
CA ILE A 220 -3.40 5.53 -1.17
C ILE A 220 -3.76 5.79 0.30
N PHE A 221 -2.97 5.26 1.23
CA PHE A 221 -3.13 5.63 2.64
C PHE A 221 -2.49 7.00 2.91
N GLY A 222 -2.99 7.71 3.91
CA GLY A 222 -2.48 9.03 4.24
C GLY A 222 -3.02 9.58 5.56
N HIS A 223 -2.60 10.80 5.88
CA HIS A 223 -3.15 11.58 6.99
C HIS A 223 -4.14 12.63 6.48
N LYS A 224 -5.17 12.94 7.25
CA LYS A 224 -6.20 13.91 6.87
C LYS A 224 -5.66 15.30 6.51
N TYR A 225 -4.61 15.73 7.20
CA TYR A 225 -4.08 17.10 7.08
C TYR A 225 -2.62 17.21 6.66
N VAL A 226 -1.76 16.27 7.09
CA VAL A 226 -0.31 16.50 7.07
C VAL A 226 0.34 15.59 6.05
N SER A 227 1.26 16.15 5.26
CA SER A 227 2.20 15.38 4.45
C SER A 227 3.56 15.37 5.13
N TYR A 228 4.25 14.22 5.16
CA TYR A 228 5.64 14.15 5.61
C TYR A 228 6.37 12.97 4.95
N PRO A 229 7.69 13.06 4.70
CA PRO A 229 8.44 11.96 4.14
C PRO A 229 8.73 10.90 5.22
N PHE A 230 8.86 9.64 4.81
CA PHE A 230 9.35 8.57 5.67
C PHE A 230 10.87 8.64 5.76
N VAL A 231 11.36 9.59 6.56
CA VAL A 231 12.79 9.81 6.80
C VAL A 231 13.17 9.37 8.21
N ASN A 232 14.30 8.68 8.32
CA ASN A 232 14.90 8.31 9.60
C ASN A 232 15.72 9.47 10.17
N GLN A 233 15.06 10.56 10.59
CA GLN A 233 15.75 11.75 11.12
C GLN A 233 15.75 11.82 12.65
N SER A 234 14.92 11.03 13.34
CA SER A 234 14.86 11.07 14.81
C SER A 234 14.67 9.69 15.46
N ALA A 235 15.03 9.59 16.74
CA ALA A 235 14.79 8.41 17.57
C ALA A 235 13.31 7.98 17.61
N THR A 236 12.39 8.90 17.33
CA THR A 236 10.93 8.70 17.31
C THR A 236 10.37 8.27 15.96
N ASP A 237 11.16 8.27 14.87
CA ASP A 237 10.73 7.82 13.54
C ASP A 237 10.84 6.30 13.39
N TRP A 238 10.38 5.60 14.43
CA TRP A 238 10.49 4.16 14.59
C TRP A 238 9.73 3.41 13.47
N ILE A 239 8.57 3.94 13.04
CA ILE A 239 7.75 3.37 11.96
C ILE A 239 8.49 3.48 10.62
N ALA A 240 9.05 4.66 10.29
CA ALA A 240 9.83 4.82 9.06
C ALA A 240 11.06 3.90 9.06
N ARG A 241 11.79 3.83 10.19
CA ARG A 241 12.98 2.96 10.33
C ARG A 241 12.76 1.48 10.08
N HIS A 242 11.60 0.96 10.49
CA HIS A 242 11.37 -0.47 10.49
C HIS A 242 10.42 -0.90 9.37
N PHE A 243 9.61 0.01 8.83
CA PHE A 243 8.48 -0.36 8.00
C PHE A 243 8.26 0.46 6.73
N PHE A 244 8.91 1.63 6.57
CA PHE A 244 8.72 2.46 5.38
C PHE A 244 10.00 3.24 5.07
N SER A 245 10.75 2.77 4.08
CA SER A 245 11.96 3.43 3.56
C SER A 245 11.65 4.16 2.26
N GLY A 246 12.14 5.40 2.10
CA GLY A 246 12.14 6.11 0.81
C GLY A 246 10.80 6.69 0.34
N GLY A 247 9.74 6.60 1.15
CA GLY A 247 8.38 7.02 0.78
C GLY A 247 7.86 8.29 1.47
N VAL A 248 6.56 8.52 1.40
CA VAL A 248 5.83 9.67 1.93
C VAL A 248 4.51 9.23 2.56
N MET A 249 4.18 9.83 3.71
CA MET A 249 2.81 9.88 4.21
C MET A 249 2.11 11.08 3.56
N PRO A 250 1.19 10.89 2.61
CA PRO A 250 0.52 11.98 1.93
C PRO A 250 -0.62 12.55 2.78
N SER A 251 -0.91 13.83 2.57
CA SER A 251 -2.16 14.44 3.03
C SER A 251 -3.29 14.25 2.01
N GLU A 252 -4.52 14.41 2.46
CA GLU A 252 -5.70 14.39 1.58
C GLU A 252 -5.69 15.49 0.50
N SER A 253 -5.05 16.64 0.76
CA SER A 253 -5.00 17.73 -0.20
C SER A 253 -3.80 17.64 -1.15
N LEU A 254 -2.91 16.66 -0.96
CA LEU A 254 -1.61 16.66 -1.63
C LEU A 254 -1.72 16.64 -3.16
N PHE A 255 -2.60 15.82 -3.73
CA PHE A 255 -2.75 15.73 -5.19
C PHE A 255 -3.38 16.96 -5.83
N SER A 256 -4.13 17.78 -5.06
CA SER A 256 -4.68 19.04 -5.57
C SER A 256 -3.61 20.09 -5.92
N TYR A 257 -2.36 19.88 -5.47
CA TYR A 257 -1.24 20.74 -5.85
C TYR A 257 -0.59 20.34 -7.19
N PHE A 258 -0.99 19.20 -7.78
CA PHE A 258 -0.40 18.64 -9.00
C PHE A 258 -1.41 18.61 -10.17
N GLU A 259 -2.33 19.58 -10.25
CA GLU A 259 -3.42 19.62 -11.25
C GLU A 259 -3.04 20.25 -12.60
N LYS A 260 -1.77 20.14 -13.00
CA LYS A 260 -1.27 20.67 -14.28
C LYS A 260 -1.90 19.92 -15.45
N ASP A 261 -1.75 18.59 -15.47
CA ASP A 261 -2.14 17.73 -16.59
C ASP A 261 -3.38 16.87 -16.29
N LEU A 262 -3.63 16.60 -15.00
CA LEU A 262 -4.73 15.76 -14.52
C LEU A 262 -5.61 16.52 -13.53
N LEU A 263 -6.91 16.25 -13.55
CA LEU A 263 -7.89 16.84 -12.62
C LEU A 263 -8.50 15.76 -11.74
N ILE A 264 -8.74 16.07 -10.46
CA ILE A 264 -9.49 15.20 -9.55
C ILE A 264 -10.97 15.27 -9.92
N ALA A 265 -11.49 14.23 -10.56
CA ALA A 265 -12.92 14.11 -10.89
C ALA A 265 -13.75 13.76 -9.63
N HIS A 266 -13.22 12.84 -8.82
CA HIS A 266 -13.85 12.44 -7.56
C HIS A 266 -12.80 12.08 -6.51
N LYS A 267 -13.18 12.25 -5.24
CA LYS A 267 -12.38 11.87 -4.08
C LYS A 267 -13.26 11.24 -3.03
N TRP A 268 -12.79 10.14 -2.44
CA TRP A 268 -13.46 9.47 -1.33
C TRP A 268 -12.49 9.21 -0.18
N ARG A 269 -13.05 9.13 1.02
CA ARG A 269 -12.33 8.68 2.22
C ARG A 269 -12.83 7.30 2.61
N VAL A 270 -11.91 6.41 2.93
CA VAL A 270 -12.15 5.15 3.62
C VAL A 270 -11.54 5.30 5.01
N ASN A 271 -12.38 5.35 6.04
CA ASN A 271 -11.95 5.60 7.42
C ASN A 271 -10.86 4.61 7.86
N GLY A 272 -9.88 5.07 8.64
CA GLY A 272 -8.75 4.24 9.07
C GLY A 272 -9.12 2.99 9.86
N THR A 273 -10.31 2.91 10.46
CA THR A 273 -10.77 1.70 11.15
C THR A 273 -10.88 0.49 10.21
N HIS A 274 -11.09 0.70 8.91
CA HIS A 274 -11.05 -0.40 7.93
C HIS A 274 -9.64 -1.00 7.86
N TYR A 275 -8.61 -0.18 7.74
CA TYR A 275 -7.23 -0.66 7.74
C TYR A 275 -6.82 -1.24 9.11
N GLN A 276 -7.30 -0.63 10.21
CA GLN A 276 -7.11 -1.19 11.55
C GLN A 276 -7.66 -2.62 11.65
N LYS A 277 -8.89 -2.85 11.18
CA LYS A 277 -9.51 -4.19 11.18
C LYS A 277 -8.72 -5.16 10.29
N THR A 278 -8.29 -4.72 9.10
CA THR A 278 -7.42 -5.51 8.21
C THR A 278 -6.12 -5.94 8.89
N ALA A 279 -5.37 -4.99 9.47
CA ALA A 279 -4.12 -5.29 10.14
C ALA A 279 -4.31 -6.20 11.37
N ASN A 280 -5.43 -6.07 12.09
CA ASN A 280 -5.78 -6.99 13.18
C ASN A 280 -6.13 -8.40 12.67
N ALA A 281 -6.80 -8.52 11.53
CA ALA A 281 -7.07 -9.81 10.91
C ALA A 281 -5.77 -10.51 10.46
N TRP A 282 -4.86 -9.78 9.83
CA TRP A 282 -3.52 -10.30 9.49
C TRP A 282 -2.73 -10.73 10.73
N LEU A 283 -2.77 -9.94 11.81
CA LEU A 283 -2.14 -10.31 13.09
C LEU A 283 -2.75 -11.58 13.68
N ASN A 284 -4.08 -11.73 13.62
CA ASN A 284 -4.75 -12.93 14.12
C ASN A 284 -4.32 -14.16 13.32
N ASN A 285 -4.29 -14.07 11.99
CA ASN A 285 -3.84 -15.14 11.11
C ASN A 285 -2.37 -15.49 11.37
N LEU A 286 -1.50 -14.48 11.49
CA LEU A 286 -0.09 -14.65 11.87
C LEU A 286 0.05 -15.48 13.16
N VAL A 287 -0.71 -15.13 14.21
CA VAL A 287 -0.69 -15.84 15.50
C VAL A 287 -1.23 -17.26 15.39
N GLN A 288 -2.32 -17.48 14.64
CA GLN A 288 -2.90 -18.80 14.43
C GLN A 288 -1.96 -19.72 13.65
N GLN A 289 -1.28 -19.19 12.63
CA GLN A 289 -0.35 -19.94 11.78
C GLN A 289 1.09 -20.00 12.32
N LYS A 290 1.28 -19.70 13.61
CA LYS A 290 2.61 -19.62 14.24
C LYS A 290 3.49 -20.84 13.95
N LYS A 291 2.95 -22.05 14.10
CA LYS A 291 3.74 -23.29 13.95
C LYS A 291 4.27 -23.42 12.52
N GLU A 292 3.42 -23.23 11.53
CA GLU A 292 3.76 -23.36 10.12
C GLU A 292 4.71 -22.25 9.66
N LEU A 293 4.46 -21.02 10.10
CA LEU A 293 5.30 -19.87 9.78
C LEU A 293 6.68 -19.94 10.46
N PHE A 294 6.77 -20.54 11.65
CA PHE A 294 8.07 -20.80 12.28
C PHE A 294 8.90 -21.79 11.44
N THR A 295 8.29 -22.87 10.95
CA THR A 295 8.96 -23.80 10.05
C THR A 295 9.38 -23.09 8.76
N LEU A 296 8.48 -22.34 8.12
CA LEU A 296 8.78 -21.57 6.92
C LEU A 296 9.97 -20.61 7.12
N PHE A 297 9.97 -19.84 8.21
CA PHE A 297 11.06 -18.90 8.49
C PHE A 297 12.37 -19.61 8.82
N ASN A 298 12.33 -20.74 9.53
CA ASN A 298 13.51 -21.53 9.80
C ASN A 298 14.12 -22.08 8.50
N ASP A 299 13.30 -22.60 7.60
CA ASP A 299 13.74 -23.21 6.35
C ASP A 299 14.27 -22.15 5.36
N THR A 300 13.69 -20.95 5.39
CA THR A 300 14.07 -19.85 4.50
C THR A 300 15.29 -19.06 5.00
N TYR A 301 15.35 -18.75 6.30
CA TYR A 301 16.32 -17.80 6.86
C TYR A 301 17.23 -18.40 7.94
N GLY A 302 16.97 -19.63 8.38
CA GLY A 302 17.67 -20.27 9.48
C GLY A 302 17.11 -19.93 10.87
N HIS A 303 17.42 -20.79 11.84
CA HIS A 303 16.91 -20.70 13.21
C HIS A 303 17.28 -19.38 13.93
N SER A 304 18.42 -18.77 13.60
CA SER A 304 18.88 -17.52 14.23
C SER A 304 17.98 -16.32 13.93
N GLU A 305 17.36 -16.28 12.75
CA GLU A 305 16.52 -15.14 12.32
C GLU A 305 15.04 -15.31 12.68
N LEU A 306 14.62 -16.50 13.11
CA LEU A 306 13.22 -16.86 13.33
C LEU A 306 12.50 -15.90 14.29
N LYS A 307 13.12 -15.60 15.45
CA LYS A 307 12.51 -14.68 16.44
C LYS A 307 12.39 -13.26 15.89
N LYS A 308 13.39 -12.81 15.12
CA LYS A 308 13.44 -11.48 14.54
C LYS A 308 12.40 -11.31 13.45
N LYS A 309 12.24 -12.28 12.54
CA LYS A 309 11.19 -12.27 11.50
C LYS A 309 9.80 -12.31 12.11
N TRP A 310 9.56 -13.20 13.06
CA TRP A 310 8.28 -13.27 13.77
C TRP A 310 7.92 -11.96 14.47
N SER A 311 8.88 -11.42 15.24
CA SER A 311 8.66 -10.20 16.01
C SER A 311 8.50 -8.98 15.10
N GLY A 312 9.27 -8.90 14.01
CA GLY A 312 9.13 -7.86 12.99
C GLY A 312 7.72 -7.78 12.41
N TRP A 313 7.19 -8.92 11.93
CA TRP A 313 5.83 -8.98 11.38
C TRP A 313 4.74 -8.75 12.42
N THR A 314 4.90 -9.29 13.63
CA THR A 314 3.97 -9.06 14.75
C THR A 314 3.86 -7.57 15.05
N VAL A 315 5.00 -6.90 15.18
CA VAL A 315 5.06 -5.48 15.52
C VAL A 315 4.61 -4.61 14.35
N PHE A 316 4.90 -5.00 13.10
CA PHE A 316 4.40 -4.33 11.91
C PHE A 316 2.87 -4.26 11.90
N PHE A 317 2.19 -5.41 12.02
CA PHE A 317 0.73 -5.44 12.01
C PHE A 317 0.12 -4.68 13.19
N ILE A 318 0.73 -4.75 14.38
CA ILE A 318 0.29 -3.92 15.51
C ILE A 318 0.49 -2.42 15.21
N ALA A 319 1.63 -2.03 14.63
CA ALA A 319 1.93 -0.64 14.30
C ALA A 319 0.90 -0.08 13.31
N CYS A 320 0.59 -0.81 12.24
CA CYS A 320 -0.46 -0.43 11.30
C CYS A 320 -1.83 -0.32 11.98
N ALA A 321 -2.20 -1.33 12.79
CA ALA A 321 -3.48 -1.34 13.48
C ALA A 321 -3.67 -0.14 14.44
N GLU A 322 -2.63 0.21 15.21
CA GLU A 322 -2.70 1.32 16.15
C GLU A 322 -2.58 2.69 15.46
N LEU A 323 -1.85 2.77 14.35
CA LEU A 323 -1.73 4.00 13.54
C LEU A 323 -3.07 4.35 12.88
N PHE A 324 -3.63 3.42 12.09
CA PHE A 324 -4.89 3.65 11.39
C PHE A 324 -6.12 3.61 12.30
N GLY A 325 -6.00 2.97 13.48
CA GLY A 325 -7.02 3.03 14.53
C GLY A 325 -7.03 4.31 15.34
N PHE A 326 -5.98 5.13 15.24
CA PHE A 326 -5.83 6.34 16.04
C PHE A 326 -7.00 7.32 15.79
N ASN A 327 -7.49 7.95 16.86
CA ASN A 327 -8.64 8.84 16.82
C ASN A 327 -9.86 8.23 16.09
N LYS A 328 -10.11 6.93 16.29
CA LYS A 328 -11.18 6.17 15.60
C LYS A 328 -11.06 6.25 14.07
N GLY A 329 -9.84 6.23 13.56
CA GLY A 329 -9.51 6.28 12.12
C GLY A 329 -9.80 7.62 11.44
N ASN A 330 -9.94 8.71 12.20
CA ASN A 330 -10.21 10.04 11.65
C ASN A 330 -8.96 10.85 11.30
N ASP A 331 -7.78 10.36 11.69
CA ASP A 331 -6.50 11.04 11.43
C ASP A 331 -5.78 10.37 10.26
N TYR A 332 -5.43 9.09 10.40
CA TYR A 332 -4.91 8.27 9.32
C TYR A 332 -6.01 7.45 8.67
N MET A 333 -6.04 7.42 7.35
CA MET A 333 -7.10 6.79 6.58
C MET A 333 -6.61 6.44 5.17
N VAL A 334 -7.50 5.88 4.36
CA VAL A 334 -7.26 5.65 2.94
C VAL A 334 -8.04 6.65 2.11
N PHE A 335 -7.40 7.17 1.07
CA PHE A 335 -7.99 8.05 0.09
C PHE A 335 -8.11 7.32 -1.24
N HIS A 336 -9.28 7.44 -1.86
CA HIS A 336 -9.48 7.05 -3.24
C HIS A 336 -9.61 8.31 -4.08
N TYR A 337 -8.82 8.42 -5.14
CA TYR A 337 -8.90 9.50 -6.11
C TYR A 337 -9.25 8.92 -7.48
N LEU A 338 -10.19 9.55 -8.17
CA LEU A 338 -10.42 9.33 -9.58
C LEU A 338 -9.96 10.58 -10.34
N LEU A 339 -8.91 10.44 -11.13
CA LEU A 339 -8.35 11.51 -11.95
C LEU A 339 -8.75 11.33 -13.41
N ARG A 340 -8.81 12.43 -14.15
CA ARG A 340 -9.02 12.45 -15.61
C ARG A 340 -8.12 13.50 -16.27
N LYS A 341 -7.97 13.44 -17.59
CA LYS A 341 -7.25 14.48 -18.33
C LYS A 341 -7.89 15.85 -18.16
N LYS A 342 -7.04 16.87 -18.11
CA LYS A 342 -7.43 18.26 -18.31
C LYS A 342 -7.57 18.49 -19.82
N ILE A 343 -8.82 18.57 -20.29
CA ILE A 343 -9.16 18.77 -21.72
C ILE A 343 -9.14 20.25 -22.06
#